data_AF-A0A085N4V2-F1
#
_entry.id   AF-A0A085N4V2-F1
#
_cell.length_a   1.000
_cell.length_b   1.000
_cell.length_c   1.000
_cell.angle_alpha   90.00
_cell.angle_beta   90.00
_cell.angle_gamma   90.00
#
_symmetry.space_group_name_H-M   'P 1'
#
loop_
_entity.id
_entity.type
_entity.pdbx_description
1 polymer ?
#
loop_
_entity_poly.entity_id
_entity_poly.type
_entity_poly.pdbx_seq_one_letter_code
_entity_poly.pdbx_strand_id
1 'polypeptide(L)'
;IHLSCINTFSLHDCTIVCVRSVTVEDLLKLLGIIVLLKSCTNSLMSRPKKKSRQYSTEYLKFGFTCSPANRRLPMCLICEKVFSNEAMKPSRLKEDFTRCQPDKRCKDVAYFCSLREKASIRRTLPNMMASESKLHHDGLLASYRIALMIAKSGKPHSIGEDMVLPATAEILETVLHQPAPTIVSKIPLSRRTVQRRVDVMAQDIEAALCVILKNTELQLDE
;
A
#
# COMPACT_ATOMS: atom_id res chain seq x y z
N ILE A 1 -11.62 18.53 -31.92
CA ILE A 1 -10.34 19.14 -31.46
C ILE A 1 -9.26 18.08 -31.65
N HIS A 2 -8.60 18.14 -32.80
CA HIS A 2 -7.51 17.26 -33.22
C HIS A 2 -6.24 17.73 -32.51
N LEU A 3 -5.59 16.86 -31.73
CA LEU A 3 -4.22 17.09 -31.26
C LEU A 3 -3.30 16.09 -31.98
N SER A 4 -2.75 16.55 -33.10
CA SER A 4 -1.67 15.92 -33.85
C SER A 4 -0.33 16.24 -33.15
N CYS A 5 0.29 15.22 -32.57
CA CYS A 5 1.73 15.23 -32.28
C CYS A 5 2.37 14.15 -33.14
N ILE A 6 3.10 14.57 -34.17
CA ILE A 6 3.94 13.70 -35.00
C ILE A 6 5.31 13.67 -34.34
N ASN A 7 5.67 12.53 -33.73
CA ASN A 7 7.07 12.23 -33.42
C ASN A 7 7.48 11.07 -34.30
N THR A 8 8.37 11.34 -35.25
CA THR A 8 9.06 10.33 -36.06
C THR A 8 10.30 9.86 -35.29
N PHE A 9 10.38 8.56 -35.02
CA PHE A 9 11.59 7.91 -34.55
C PHE A 9 11.97 6.85 -35.58
N SER A 10 13.21 6.91 -36.08
CA SER A 10 13.71 5.99 -37.09
C SER A 10 14.69 5.01 -36.44
N LEU A 11 14.35 3.73 -36.52
CA LEU A 11 15.30 2.63 -36.38
C LEU A 11 14.96 1.62 -37.48
N HIS A 12 15.95 1.34 -38.34
CA HIS A 12 16.04 0.26 -39.31
C HIS A 12 14.71 -0.37 -39.81
N ASP A 13 14.27 0.12 -40.97
CA ASP A 13 13.41 -0.55 -41.96
C ASP A 13 12.01 -1.05 -41.54
N CYS A 14 11.39 -0.48 -40.50
CA CYS A 14 9.94 -0.56 -40.31
C CYS A 14 9.33 0.80 -39.97
N THR A 15 8.66 1.39 -40.94
CA THR A 15 7.86 2.61 -40.76
C THR A 15 6.55 2.27 -40.04
N ILE A 16 6.56 2.28 -38.70
CA ILE A 16 5.33 2.14 -37.91
C ILE A 16 4.61 3.50 -37.90
N VAL A 17 3.60 3.63 -38.75
CA VAL A 17 2.66 4.75 -38.70
C VAL A 17 1.69 4.49 -37.54
N CYS A 18 1.91 5.14 -36.39
CA CYS A 18 0.98 5.05 -35.27
C CYS A 18 -0.26 5.93 -35.55
N VAL A 19 -1.22 5.41 -36.33
CA VAL A 19 -2.53 6.04 -36.49
C VAL A 19 -3.36 5.73 -35.24
N ARG A 20 -3.63 6.78 -34.47
CA ARG A 20 -4.42 6.72 -33.24
C ARG A 20 -5.91 6.63 -33.60
N SER A 21 -6.40 5.41 -33.77
CA SER A 21 -7.82 5.09 -33.77
C SER A 21 -7.99 3.68 -33.19
N VAL A 22 -8.02 3.61 -31.85
CA VAL A 22 -8.35 2.37 -31.14
C VAL A 22 -9.83 2.11 -31.37
N THR A 23 -10.16 1.09 -32.17
CA THR A 23 -11.54 0.69 -32.46
C THR A 23 -12.06 -0.21 -31.33
N VAL A 24 -13.38 -0.39 -31.25
CA VAL A 24 -14.04 -1.21 -30.21
C VAL A 24 -13.55 -2.67 -30.23
N GLU A 25 -13.00 -3.14 -31.36
CA GLU A 25 -12.38 -4.47 -31.50
C GLU A 25 -11.08 -4.63 -30.70
N ASP A 26 -10.28 -3.57 -30.56
CA ASP A 26 -9.04 -3.61 -29.77
C ASP A 26 -9.35 -3.72 -28.26
N LEU A 27 -10.48 -3.16 -27.82
CA LEU A 27 -10.96 -3.25 -26.44
C LEU A 27 -11.46 -4.68 -26.10
N LEU A 28 -12.08 -5.36 -27.07
CA LEU A 28 -12.51 -6.76 -26.95
C LEU A 28 -11.33 -7.74 -26.89
N LYS A 29 -10.26 -7.49 -27.66
CA LYS A 29 -9.00 -8.26 -27.59
C LYS A 29 -8.29 -8.09 -26.24
N LEU A 30 -8.29 -6.87 -25.69
CA LEU A 30 -7.73 -6.59 -24.36
C LEU A 30 -8.52 -7.29 -23.24
N LEU A 31 -9.85 -7.37 -23.35
CA LEU A 31 -10.70 -8.10 -22.41
C LEU A 31 -10.39 -9.61 -22.39
N GLY A 32 -10.08 -10.22 -23.54
CA GLY A 32 -9.69 -11.63 -23.62
C GLY A 32 -8.37 -11.95 -22.88
N ILE A 33 -7.39 -11.05 -22.96
CA ILE A 33 -6.08 -11.20 -22.28
C ILE A 33 -6.23 -11.04 -20.76
N ILE A 34 -7.14 -10.18 -20.30
CA ILE A 34 -7.44 -9.98 -18.87
C ILE A 34 -8.03 -11.25 -18.23
N VAL A 35 -8.83 -12.02 -18.97
CA VAL A 35 -9.42 -13.28 -18.49
C VAL A 35 -8.34 -14.35 -18.26
N LEU A 36 -7.35 -14.45 -19.15
CA LEU A 36 -6.24 -15.40 -19.03
C LEU A 36 -5.31 -15.09 -17.84
N LEU A 37 -5.02 -13.81 -17.58
CA LEU A 37 -4.13 -13.40 -16.49
C LEU A 37 -4.72 -13.65 -15.09
N LYS A 38 -6.05 -13.74 -14.96
CA LYS A 38 -6.72 -13.93 -13.65
C LYS A 38 -6.59 -15.36 -13.09
N SER A 39 -6.21 -16.33 -13.92
CA SER A 39 -6.04 -17.73 -13.52
C SER A 39 -4.69 -17.99 -12.84
N CYS A 40 -3.65 -17.21 -13.15
CA CYS A 40 -2.27 -17.54 -12.79
C CYS A 40 -1.77 -16.98 -11.44
N THR A 41 -2.52 -16.12 -10.74
CA THR A 41 -2.02 -15.42 -9.54
C THR A 41 -2.21 -16.17 -8.22
N ASN A 42 -2.88 -17.34 -8.22
CA ASN A 42 -3.25 -18.04 -6.98
C ASN A 42 -2.16 -18.90 -6.33
N SER A 43 -0.96 -18.98 -6.92
CA SER A 43 0.05 -19.93 -6.43
C SER A 43 1.44 -19.31 -6.35
N LEU A 44 1.78 -18.64 -5.24
CA LEU A 44 3.15 -18.70 -4.73
C LEU A 44 3.30 -18.24 -3.25
N MET A 45 3.85 -19.18 -2.46
CA MET A 45 4.73 -19.00 -1.29
C MET A 45 4.12 -18.85 0.12
N SER A 46 4.09 -19.98 0.84
CA SER A 46 4.12 -19.99 2.31
C SER A 46 5.40 -20.64 2.82
N ARG A 47 6.19 -19.89 3.60
CA ARG A 47 7.41 -20.38 4.28
C ARG A 47 7.02 -21.05 5.61
N PRO A 48 7.73 -22.09 6.09
CA PRO A 48 7.41 -22.77 7.33
C PRO A 48 7.58 -21.81 8.53
N LYS A 49 6.48 -21.54 9.23
CA LYS A 49 6.45 -20.68 10.42
C LYS A 49 6.97 -21.47 11.63
N LYS A 50 8.05 -21.00 12.26
CA LYS A 50 8.46 -21.48 13.60
C LYS A 50 7.30 -21.26 14.58
N LYS A 51 7.01 -22.24 15.44
CA LYS A 51 5.98 -22.15 16.48
C LYS A 51 6.36 -21.00 17.44
N SER A 52 5.50 -19.99 17.52
CA SER A 52 5.68 -18.79 18.36
C SER A 52 4.47 -18.67 19.26
N ARG A 53 4.67 -18.33 20.54
CA ARG A 53 3.55 -18.00 21.43
C ARG A 53 2.87 -16.74 20.92
N GLN A 54 1.53 -16.74 20.89
CA GLN A 54 0.76 -15.55 20.57
C GLN A 54 0.47 -14.79 21.86
N TYR A 55 0.38 -13.47 21.76
CA TYR A 55 -0.03 -12.63 22.87
C TYR A 55 -1.48 -12.92 23.26
N SER A 56 -1.75 -13.02 24.55
CA SER A 56 -3.10 -13.06 25.12
C SER A 56 -3.42 -11.72 25.77
N THR A 57 -4.65 -11.23 25.60
CA THR A 57 -5.15 -10.02 26.25
C THR A 57 -5.08 -10.10 27.77
N GLU A 58 -5.12 -11.30 28.34
CA GLU A 58 -4.95 -11.54 29.77
C GLU A 58 -3.58 -11.10 30.29
N TYR A 59 -2.55 -11.00 29.45
CA TYR A 59 -1.21 -10.59 29.89
C TYR A 59 -1.13 -9.11 30.26
N LEU A 60 -2.19 -8.35 29.98
CA LEU A 60 -2.37 -6.99 30.46
C LEU A 60 -2.36 -6.92 32.00
N LYS A 61 -2.86 -7.96 32.70
CA LYS A 61 -2.82 -8.04 34.18
C LYS A 61 -1.40 -8.09 34.74
N PHE A 62 -0.43 -8.44 33.91
CA PHE A 62 0.99 -8.42 34.24
C PHE A 62 1.70 -7.15 33.73
N GLY A 63 0.96 -6.19 33.18
CA GLY A 63 1.50 -4.92 32.67
C GLY A 63 2.18 -5.01 31.31
N PHE A 64 1.88 -6.03 30.51
CA PHE A 64 2.44 -6.19 29.15
C PHE A 64 1.40 -5.98 28.06
N THR A 65 1.88 -5.58 26.89
CA THR A 65 1.12 -5.47 25.63
C THR A 65 1.92 -6.06 24.46
N CYS A 66 1.34 -6.18 23.28
CA CYS A 66 2.09 -6.47 22.06
C CYS A 66 3.06 -5.33 21.71
N SER A 67 4.27 -5.66 21.29
CA SER A 67 5.18 -4.67 20.70
C SER A 67 4.57 -4.10 19.39
N PRO A 68 4.65 -2.78 19.16
CA PRO A 68 4.18 -2.15 17.92
C PRO A 68 4.92 -2.67 16.68
N ALA A 69 6.22 -2.92 16.80
CA ALA A 69 7.07 -3.37 15.70
C ALA A 69 6.87 -4.87 15.39
N ASN A 70 6.58 -5.69 16.40
CA ASN A 70 6.35 -7.11 16.22
C ASN A 70 5.31 -7.62 17.22
N ARG A 71 4.09 -7.88 16.74
CA ARG A 71 2.98 -8.38 17.56
C ARG A 71 3.24 -9.71 18.26
N ARG A 72 4.33 -10.43 17.93
CA ARG A 72 4.74 -11.68 18.58
C ARG A 72 5.63 -11.46 19.82
N LEU A 73 6.05 -10.23 20.08
CA LEU A 73 6.93 -9.91 21.21
C LEU A 73 6.15 -9.13 22.28
N PRO A 74 6.25 -9.51 23.57
CA PRO A 74 5.66 -8.74 24.65
C PRO A 74 6.49 -7.48 24.93
N MET A 75 5.82 -6.37 25.20
CA MET A 75 6.39 -5.09 25.59
C MET A 75 5.81 -4.67 26.94
N CYS A 76 6.65 -4.26 27.89
CA CYS A 76 6.18 -3.75 29.17
C CYS A 76 5.60 -2.34 28.99
N LEU A 77 4.41 -2.08 29.51
CA LEU A 77 3.75 -0.77 29.41
C LEU A 77 4.38 0.31 30.30
N ILE A 78 5.18 -0.09 31.29
CA ILE A 78 5.78 0.84 32.26
C ILE A 78 7.17 1.29 31.81
N CYS A 79 8.04 0.36 31.45
CA CYS A 79 9.43 0.65 31.04
C CYS A 79 9.65 0.60 29.54
N GLU A 80 8.62 0.29 28.75
CA GLU A 80 8.63 0.26 27.27
C GLU A 80 9.64 -0.73 26.66
N LYS A 81 10.25 -1.59 27.48
CA LYS A 81 11.18 -2.63 27.04
C LYS A 81 10.43 -3.76 26.31
N VAL A 82 10.95 -4.16 25.15
CA VAL A 82 10.49 -5.33 24.39
C VAL A 82 11.26 -6.57 24.85
N PHE A 83 10.54 -7.66 25.06
CA PHE A 83 11.07 -8.94 25.54
C PHE A 83 11.00 -9.99 24.43
N SER A 84 11.75 -11.09 24.58
CA SER A 84 11.72 -12.21 23.63
C SER A 84 10.39 -12.98 23.69
N ASN A 85 10.05 -13.71 22.64
CA ASN A 85 8.84 -14.56 22.65
C ASN A 85 8.89 -15.64 23.74
N GLU A 86 10.08 -16.09 24.15
CA GLU A 86 10.25 -17.06 25.22
C GLU A 86 9.87 -16.51 26.60
N ALA A 87 10.03 -15.20 26.80
CA ALA A 87 9.63 -14.51 28.02
C ALA A 87 8.10 -14.37 28.14
N MET A 88 7.35 -14.62 27.05
CA MET A 88 5.89 -14.52 27.01
C MET A 88 5.16 -15.59 27.85
N LYS A 89 5.89 -16.48 28.54
CA LYS A 89 5.31 -17.39 29.54
C LYS A 89 4.79 -16.57 30.73
N PRO A 90 3.56 -16.78 31.21
CA PRO A 90 2.98 -15.98 32.29
C PRO A 90 3.83 -15.90 33.57
N SER A 91 4.47 -17.02 33.96
CA SER A 91 5.39 -17.05 35.10
C SER A 91 6.58 -16.12 34.92
N ARG A 92 7.20 -16.15 33.73
CA ARG A 92 8.34 -15.29 33.39
C ARG A 92 7.95 -13.82 33.29
N LEU A 93 6.81 -13.50 32.65
CA LEU A 93 6.30 -12.14 32.61
C LEU A 93 6.07 -11.58 34.02
N LYS A 94 5.50 -12.38 34.93
CA LYS A 94 5.26 -11.98 36.31
C LYS A 94 6.57 -11.75 37.08
N GLU A 95 7.57 -12.63 36.91
CA GLU A 95 8.91 -12.46 37.49
C GLU A 95 9.62 -11.23 36.93
N ASP A 96 9.62 -11.06 35.60
CA ASP A 96 10.22 -9.93 34.90
C ASP A 96 9.60 -8.60 35.35
N PHE A 97 8.28 -8.54 35.45
CA PHE A 97 7.57 -7.37 35.96
C PHE A 97 7.97 -7.06 37.40
N THR A 98 8.01 -8.09 38.26
CA THR A 98 8.37 -7.96 39.67
C THR A 98 9.81 -7.48 39.86
N ARG A 99 10.73 -7.95 39.01
CA ARG A 99 12.15 -7.58 39.02
C ARG A 99 12.38 -6.17 38.47
N CYS A 100 11.70 -5.79 37.40
CA CYS A 100 11.90 -4.50 36.75
C CYS A 100 11.06 -3.36 37.37
N GLN A 101 9.97 -3.67 38.08
CA GLN A 101 9.03 -2.69 38.63
C GLN A 101 8.50 -3.10 40.02
N PRO A 102 9.39 -3.22 41.03
CA PRO A 102 9.02 -3.60 42.39
C PRO A 102 7.98 -2.64 43.04
N ASP A 103 8.00 -1.36 42.70
CA ASP A 103 7.12 -0.37 43.34
C ASP A 103 5.71 -0.32 42.75
N LYS A 104 5.44 -1.08 41.68
CA LYS A 104 4.17 -1.03 40.93
C LYS A 104 3.44 -2.37 40.90
N ARG A 105 3.80 -3.28 41.80
CA ARG A 105 3.28 -4.66 41.93
C ARG A 105 1.79 -4.74 42.28
N CYS A 106 1.24 -3.72 42.91
CA CYS A 106 -0.15 -3.70 43.39
C CYS A 106 -1.12 -2.94 42.46
N LYS A 107 -0.69 -2.58 41.24
CA LYS A 107 -1.56 -1.86 40.31
C LYS A 107 -2.55 -2.80 39.64
N ASP A 108 -3.78 -2.33 39.48
CA ASP A 108 -4.87 -3.10 38.93
C ASP A 108 -4.87 -3.12 37.39
N VAL A 109 -5.74 -3.95 36.82
CA VAL A 109 -5.89 -4.07 35.36
C VAL A 109 -6.37 -2.75 34.75
N ALA A 110 -7.21 -1.97 35.47
CA ALA A 110 -7.71 -0.69 35.00
C ALA A 110 -6.57 0.33 34.80
N TYR A 111 -5.59 0.37 35.71
CA TYR A 111 -4.39 1.17 35.53
C TYR A 111 -3.66 0.80 34.23
N PHE A 112 -3.45 -0.48 33.96
CA PHE A 112 -2.76 -0.93 32.73
C PHE A 112 -3.58 -0.67 31.46
N CYS A 113 -4.90 -0.80 31.51
CA CYS A 113 -5.79 -0.39 30.42
C CYS A 113 -5.59 1.09 30.08
N SER A 114 -5.63 1.97 31.09
CA SER A 114 -5.44 3.41 30.89
C SER A 114 -4.04 3.74 30.35
N LEU A 115 -3.01 3.00 30.77
CA LEU A 115 -1.64 3.19 30.32
C LEU A 115 -1.47 2.76 28.85
N ARG A 116 -2.12 1.66 28.46
CA ARG A 116 -2.16 1.17 27.07
C ARG A 116 -2.87 2.16 26.15
N GLU A 117 -4.02 2.69 26.56
CA GLU A 117 -4.73 3.73 25.79
C GLU A 117 -3.85 4.97 25.62
N LYS A 118 -3.25 5.46 26.71
CA LYS A 118 -2.31 6.58 26.65
C LYS A 118 -1.13 6.29 25.72
N ALA A 119 -0.59 5.08 25.72
CA ALA A 119 0.50 4.68 24.82
C ALA A 119 0.06 4.62 23.35
N SER A 120 -1.19 4.22 23.07
CA SER A 120 -1.74 4.18 21.70
C SER A 120 -2.00 5.55 21.10
N ILE A 121 -2.29 6.54 21.96
CA ILE A 121 -2.50 7.95 21.57
C ILE A 121 -1.17 8.72 21.53
N ARG A 122 -0.13 8.22 22.21
CA ARG A 122 1.18 8.87 22.28
C ARG A 122 1.85 8.86 20.90
N ARG A 123 1.91 10.03 20.26
CA ARG A 123 2.70 10.28 19.05
C ARG A 123 4.19 10.28 19.43
N THR A 124 4.84 9.13 19.39
CA THR A 124 6.30 9.03 19.49
C THR A 124 6.93 9.30 18.13
N LEU A 125 8.16 9.84 18.09
CA LEU A 125 8.86 10.16 16.83
C LEU A 125 8.89 8.97 15.84
N PRO A 126 9.14 7.71 16.27
CA PRO A 126 9.05 6.56 15.36
C PRO A 126 7.63 6.32 14.81
N ASN A 127 6.60 6.51 15.65
CA ASN A 127 5.21 6.35 15.22
C ASN A 127 4.80 7.45 14.22
N MET A 128 5.29 8.68 14.40
CA MET A 128 5.05 9.80 13.47
C MET A 128 5.72 9.56 12.11
N MET A 129 6.97 9.09 12.11
CA MET A 129 7.67 8.74 10.86
C MET A 129 7.03 7.54 10.16
N ALA A 130 6.60 6.53 10.92
CA ALA A 130 5.87 5.38 10.37
C ALA A 130 4.51 5.78 9.79
N SER A 131 3.77 6.71 10.42
CA SER A 131 2.52 7.21 9.85
C SER A 131 2.73 8.05 8.60
N GLU A 132 3.76 8.90 8.58
CA GLU A 132 4.07 9.77 7.43
C GLU A 132 4.51 8.96 6.20
N SER A 133 5.39 7.97 6.40
CA SER A 133 5.82 7.04 5.35
C SER A 133 4.67 6.21 4.81
N LYS A 134 3.76 5.75 5.68
CA LYS A 134 2.56 5.04 5.26
C LYS A 134 1.65 5.93 4.40
N LEU A 135 1.38 7.17 4.83
CA LEU A 135 0.57 8.12 4.06
C LEU A 135 1.19 8.42 2.70
N HIS A 136 2.51 8.55 2.61
CA HIS A 136 3.19 8.70 1.32
C HIS A 136 2.99 7.46 0.43
N HIS A 137 3.11 6.25 0.98
CA HIS A 137 2.89 5.03 0.22
C HIS A 137 1.44 4.90 -0.26
N ASP A 138 0.49 5.19 0.62
CA ASP A 138 -0.94 5.16 0.31
C ASP A 138 -1.30 6.22 -0.75
N GLY A 139 -0.72 7.42 -0.68
CA GLY A 139 -0.89 8.48 -1.70
C GLY A 139 -0.28 8.11 -3.06
N LEU A 140 0.88 7.45 -3.07
CA LEU A 140 1.49 6.90 -4.28
C LEU A 140 0.58 5.84 -4.91
N LEU A 141 0.05 4.90 -4.12
CA LEU A 141 -0.87 3.87 -4.59
C LEU A 141 -2.17 4.48 -5.13
N ALA A 142 -2.76 5.44 -4.41
CA ALA A 142 -3.96 6.15 -4.84
C ALA A 142 -3.75 6.82 -6.20
N SER A 143 -2.62 7.50 -6.41
CA SER A 143 -2.33 8.15 -7.68
C SER A 143 -2.19 7.16 -8.86
N TYR A 144 -1.70 5.93 -8.65
CA TYR A 144 -1.64 4.92 -9.72
C TYR A 144 -3.05 4.43 -10.08
N ARG A 145 -3.90 4.22 -9.08
CA ARG A 145 -5.30 3.83 -9.28
C ARG A 145 -6.08 4.93 -10.01
N ILE A 146 -5.90 6.18 -9.63
CA ILE A 146 -6.55 7.32 -10.28
C ILE A 146 -6.03 7.47 -11.72
N ALA A 147 -4.72 7.38 -11.95
CA ALA A 147 -4.17 7.40 -13.31
C ALA A 147 -4.75 6.28 -14.19
N LEU A 148 -4.93 5.07 -13.65
CA LEU A 148 -5.60 3.98 -14.34
C LEU A 148 -7.06 4.29 -14.66
N MET A 149 -7.81 4.90 -13.74
CA MET A 149 -9.20 5.33 -13.98
C MET A 149 -9.28 6.40 -15.08
N ILE A 150 -8.36 7.36 -15.09
CA ILE A 150 -8.24 8.40 -16.12
C ILE A 150 -7.99 7.77 -17.50
N ALA A 151 -7.04 6.83 -17.57
CA ALA A 151 -6.71 6.12 -18.80
C ALA A 151 -7.90 5.29 -19.31
N LYS A 152 -8.55 4.51 -18.43
CA LYS A 152 -9.72 3.68 -18.76
C LYS A 152 -10.91 4.49 -19.27
N SER A 153 -11.08 5.71 -18.77
CA SER A 153 -12.16 6.62 -19.18
C SER A 153 -11.80 7.50 -20.38
N GLY A 154 -10.59 7.36 -20.94
CA GLY A 154 -10.12 8.15 -22.08
C GLY A 154 -10.02 9.65 -21.81
N LYS A 155 -9.86 10.05 -20.54
CA LYS A 155 -9.82 11.46 -20.12
C LYS A 155 -8.41 12.05 -20.29
N PRO A 156 -8.28 13.37 -20.49
CA PRO A 156 -6.97 14.00 -20.56
C PRO A 156 -6.22 13.86 -19.23
N HIS A 157 -4.89 13.74 -19.30
CA HIS A 157 -4.05 13.58 -18.10
C HIS A 157 -4.13 14.77 -17.13
N SER A 158 -4.58 15.94 -17.57
CA SER A 158 -4.75 17.13 -16.72
C SER A 158 -5.94 17.03 -15.77
N ILE A 159 -6.89 16.11 -16.01
CA ILE A 159 -8.09 15.97 -15.17
C ILE A 159 -7.76 15.71 -13.69
N GLY A 160 -6.60 15.10 -13.42
CA GLY A 160 -6.10 14.87 -12.08
C GLY A 160 -5.90 16.17 -11.30
N GLU A 161 -5.15 17.12 -11.87
CA GLU A 161 -4.88 18.42 -11.27
C GLU A 161 -6.06 19.41 -11.43
N ASP A 162 -6.79 19.34 -12.54
CA ASP A 162 -7.86 20.29 -12.86
C ASP A 162 -9.16 20.03 -12.07
N MET A 163 -9.45 18.78 -11.70
CA MET A 163 -10.75 18.39 -11.14
C MET A 163 -10.64 17.45 -9.94
N VAL A 164 -9.82 16.40 -10.02
CA VAL A 164 -9.77 15.38 -8.97
C VAL A 164 -9.18 15.94 -7.68
N LEU A 165 -8.06 16.67 -7.75
CA LEU A 165 -7.46 17.28 -6.57
C LEU A 165 -8.38 18.36 -5.94
N PRO A 166 -8.97 19.31 -6.69
CA PRO A 166 -9.95 20.25 -6.14
C PRO A 166 -11.16 19.58 -5.49
N ALA A 167 -11.77 18.58 -6.15
CA ALA A 167 -12.92 17.88 -5.59
C ALA A 167 -12.56 17.11 -4.32
N THR A 168 -11.37 16.53 -4.26
CA THR A 168 -10.87 15.85 -3.05
C THR A 168 -10.66 16.85 -1.92
N ALA A 169 -10.12 18.04 -2.21
CA ALA A 169 -9.94 19.09 -1.21
C ALA A 169 -11.28 19.54 -0.62
N GLU A 170 -12.29 19.80 -1.48
CA GLU A 170 -13.63 20.19 -1.06
C GLU A 170 -14.27 19.15 -0.12
N ILE A 171 -14.18 17.85 -0.46
CA ILE A 171 -14.73 16.77 0.37
C ILE A 171 -14.02 16.69 1.73
N LEU A 172 -12.69 16.84 1.74
CA LEU A 172 -11.91 16.79 2.97
C LEU A 172 -12.28 17.94 3.93
N GLU A 173 -12.48 19.14 3.40
CA GLU A 173 -12.79 20.33 4.20
C GLU A 173 -14.25 20.36 4.65
N THR A 174 -15.19 20.04 3.75
CA THR A 174 -16.63 20.15 4.02
C THR A 174 -17.22 18.95 4.75
N VAL A 175 -16.88 17.73 4.34
CA VAL A 175 -17.51 16.50 4.85
C VAL A 175 -16.72 15.94 6.03
N LEU A 176 -15.39 15.96 5.94
CA LEU A 176 -14.52 15.31 6.92
C LEU A 176 -13.90 16.28 7.92
N HIS A 177 -14.00 17.60 7.67
CA HIS A 177 -13.39 18.65 8.49
C HIS A 177 -11.89 18.40 8.76
N GLN A 178 -11.18 17.93 7.73
CA GLN A 178 -9.75 17.64 7.77
C GLN A 178 -8.96 18.64 6.91
N PRO A 179 -7.71 18.96 7.28
CA PRO A 179 -6.89 19.89 6.51
C PRO A 179 -6.49 19.27 5.16
N ALA A 180 -7.14 19.69 4.07
CA ALA A 180 -6.89 19.19 2.72
C ALA A 180 -5.42 19.24 2.26
N PRO A 181 -4.63 20.31 2.51
CA PRO A 181 -3.26 20.40 2.02
C PRO A 181 -2.36 19.24 2.49
N THR A 182 -2.65 18.68 3.67
CA THR A 182 -1.85 17.58 4.24
C THR A 182 -2.02 16.27 3.48
N ILE A 183 -3.19 16.02 2.90
CA ILE A 183 -3.54 14.77 2.20
C ILE A 183 -3.38 14.95 0.69
N VAL A 184 -3.90 16.04 0.14
CA VAL A 184 -3.88 16.35 -1.30
C VAL A 184 -2.44 16.41 -1.83
N SER A 185 -1.51 17.01 -1.07
CA SER A 185 -0.08 17.07 -1.46
C SER A 185 0.61 15.71 -1.56
N LYS A 186 0.06 14.67 -0.91
CA LYS A 186 0.62 13.31 -0.93
C LYS A 186 0.14 12.48 -2.11
N ILE A 187 -0.83 12.98 -2.88
CA ILE A 187 -1.40 12.29 -4.04
C ILE A 187 -0.92 13.01 -5.31
N PRO A 188 0.24 12.65 -5.89
CA PRO A 188 0.79 13.38 -7.02
C PRO A 188 -0.01 13.07 -8.29
N LEU A 189 -0.82 14.03 -8.73
CA LEU A 189 -1.73 13.89 -9.89
C LEU A 189 -1.52 14.96 -10.96
N SER A 190 -0.34 15.58 -10.99
CA SER A 190 -0.03 16.51 -12.07
C SER A 190 -0.11 15.84 -13.44
N ARG A 191 -0.39 16.61 -14.50
CA ARG A 191 -0.50 16.07 -15.87
C ARG A 191 0.67 15.16 -16.25
N ARG A 192 1.90 15.58 -15.93
CA ARG A 192 3.12 14.81 -16.19
C ARG A 192 3.19 13.53 -15.37
N THR A 193 2.73 13.56 -14.12
CA THR A 193 2.72 12.38 -13.24
C THR A 193 1.72 11.35 -13.73
N VAL A 194 0.50 11.79 -14.09
CA VAL A 194 -0.53 10.90 -14.62
C VAL A 194 -0.05 10.27 -15.92
N GLN A 195 0.52 11.05 -16.84
CA GLN A 195 1.10 10.54 -18.09
C GLN A 195 2.16 9.47 -17.82
N ARG A 196 3.19 9.79 -17.02
CA ARG A 196 4.28 8.85 -16.71
C ARG A 196 3.76 7.53 -16.12
N ARG A 197 2.76 7.58 -15.25
CA ARG A 197 2.18 6.38 -14.65
C ARG A 197 1.46 5.53 -15.68
N VAL A 198 0.72 6.16 -16.60
CA VAL A 198 0.09 5.46 -17.71
C VAL A 198 1.14 4.80 -18.60
N ASP A 199 2.22 5.51 -18.92
CA ASP A 199 3.32 4.97 -19.73
C ASP A 199 3.99 3.77 -19.03
N VAL A 200 4.26 3.87 -17.72
CA VAL A 200 4.83 2.76 -16.93
C VAL A 200 3.89 1.55 -16.89
N MET A 201 2.59 1.77 -16.69
CA MET A 201 1.60 0.68 -16.73
C MET A 201 1.50 0.05 -18.13
N ALA A 202 1.60 0.84 -19.19
CA ALA A 202 1.60 0.35 -20.55
C ALA A 202 2.85 -0.51 -20.85
N GLN A 203 4.03 -0.05 -20.44
CA GLN A 203 5.28 -0.79 -20.57
C GLN A 203 5.27 -2.11 -19.81
N ASP A 204 4.69 -2.14 -18.60
CA ASP A 204 4.56 -3.37 -17.81
C ASP A 204 3.65 -4.40 -18.50
N ILE A 205 2.54 -3.95 -19.08
CA ILE A 205 1.63 -4.79 -19.87
C ILE A 205 2.32 -5.30 -21.14
N GLU A 206 3.04 -4.42 -21.85
CA GLU A 206 3.79 -4.78 -23.06
C GLU A 206 4.86 -5.83 -22.74
N ALA A 207 5.65 -5.63 -21.68
CA ALA A 207 6.67 -6.57 -21.24
C ALA A 207 6.05 -7.92 -20.86
N ALA A 208 4.94 -7.92 -20.11
CA ALA A 208 4.22 -9.15 -19.77
C ALA A 208 3.73 -9.88 -21.02
N LEU A 209 3.19 -9.16 -22.00
CA LEU A 209 2.73 -9.73 -23.26
C LEU A 209 3.89 -10.31 -24.07
N CYS A 210 5.02 -9.61 -24.17
CA CYS A 210 6.22 -10.11 -24.85
C CYS A 210 6.74 -11.40 -24.22
N VAL A 211 6.71 -11.52 -22.89
CA VAL A 211 7.11 -12.77 -22.20
C VAL A 211 6.15 -13.90 -22.54
N ILE A 212 4.83 -13.64 -22.57
CA ILE A 212 3.83 -14.65 -22.94
C ILE A 212 4.07 -15.12 -24.37
N LEU A 213 4.17 -14.19 -25.33
CA LEU A 213 4.31 -14.50 -26.75
C LEU A 213 5.60 -15.27 -27.07
N LYS A 214 6.70 -15.00 -26.37
CA LYS A 214 7.96 -15.75 -26.53
C LYS A 214 7.89 -17.18 -25.98
N ASN A 215 7.05 -17.42 -24.98
CA ASN A 215 6.91 -18.71 -24.32
C ASN A 215 5.81 -19.59 -24.94
N THR A 216 4.88 -18.99 -25.68
CA THR A 216 3.94 -19.72 -26.52
C THR A 216 4.54 -19.88 -27.90
N GLU A 217 4.98 -21.08 -28.27
CA GLU A 217 5.12 -21.45 -29.68
C GLU A 217 3.72 -21.35 -30.30
N LEU A 218 3.39 -20.19 -30.86
CA LEU A 218 2.19 -20.03 -31.66
C LEU A 218 2.39 -20.94 -32.88
N GLN A 219 1.88 -22.16 -32.80
CA GLN A 219 1.64 -23.00 -33.96
C GLN A 219 0.66 -22.22 -34.84
N LEU A 220 1.21 -21.54 -35.84
CA LEU A 220 0.43 -20.99 -36.94
C LEU A 220 0.02 -22.21 -37.77
N ASP A 221 -1.19 -22.71 -37.54
CA ASP A 221 -1.81 -23.69 -38.43
C ASP A 221 -1.98 -23.01 -39.81
N GLU A 222 -1.28 -23.57 -40.80
CA GLU A 222 -1.26 -23.16 -42.21
C GLU A 222 -2.55 -23.52 -42.94
#